data_AF-A0A101HL71-F1
#
_entry.id   AF-A0A101HL71-F1
#
_cell.length_a   1.000
_cell.length_b   1.000
_cell.length_c   1.000
_cell.angle_alpha   90.00
_cell.angle_beta   90.00
_cell.angle_gamma   90.00
#
_symmetry.space_group_name_H-M   'P 1'
#
loop_
_entity.id
_entity.type
_entity.pdbx_description
1 polymer ?
#
loop_
_entity_poly.entity_id
_entity_poly.type
_entity_poly.pdbx_seq_one_letter_code
_entity_poly.pdbx_strand_id
1 'polypeptide(L)'
;VDRLSDRKNFVVGYFIAAHPGCTIRDMEELKRFIREKMRYNPEQVQIFTPSPSTLSTAMYYTEMTSENGDSIFVEKSSGSRKAQKEVLTERRTLEGKPHKDIRSTGSKGHDRQRH
;
A
#
# COMPACT_ATOMS: atom_id res chain seq x y z
N VAL A 1 0.55 21.16 -39.42
CA VAL A 1 0.87 20.87 -38.00
C VAL A 1 -0.35 20.24 -37.36
N ASP A 2 -0.64 18.95 -37.58
CA ASP A 2 -1.70 18.26 -36.82
C ASP A 2 -1.71 16.75 -37.09
N ARG A 3 -1.09 15.93 -36.22
CA ARG A 3 -1.14 14.45 -36.33
C ARG A 3 -1.01 13.71 -34.98
N LEU A 4 -1.16 14.39 -33.85
CA LEU A 4 -1.02 13.79 -32.52
C LEU A 4 -2.35 13.68 -31.74
N SER A 5 -3.42 14.27 -32.26
CA SER A 5 -4.69 14.54 -31.57
C SER A 5 -5.62 13.31 -31.51
N ASP A 6 -5.42 12.30 -32.35
CA ASP A 6 -6.28 11.10 -32.44
C ASP A 6 -5.67 9.84 -31.81
N ARG A 7 -4.51 9.96 -31.14
CA ARG A 7 -3.88 8.83 -30.45
C ARG A 7 -4.47 8.74 -29.04
N LYS A 8 -5.12 7.61 -28.71
CA LYS A 8 -5.49 7.30 -27.32
C LYS A 8 -4.21 7.26 -26.48
N ASN A 9 -3.96 8.33 -25.73
CA ASN A 9 -2.81 8.43 -24.82
C ASN A 9 -3.17 7.73 -23.50
N PHE A 10 -2.35 6.77 -23.11
CA PHE A 10 -2.48 6.08 -21.83
C PHE A 10 -1.29 6.48 -20.95
N VAL A 11 -1.57 6.99 -19.75
CA VAL A 11 -0.53 7.25 -18.76
C VAL A 11 -0.20 5.94 -18.05
N VAL A 12 1.01 5.44 -18.24
CA VAL A 12 1.54 4.29 -17.47
C VAL A 12 2.38 4.86 -16.33
N GLY A 13 1.79 4.92 -15.14
CA GLY A 13 2.49 5.34 -13.93
C GLY A 13 3.28 4.20 -13.29
N TYR A 14 4.50 4.53 -12.86
CA TYR A 14 5.35 3.70 -12.00
C TYR A 14 5.10 4.06 -10.53
N PHE A 15 4.82 3.07 -9.68
CA PHE A 15 4.53 3.29 -8.27
C PHE A 15 5.55 2.61 -7.36
N ILE A 16 5.75 3.21 -6.18
CA ILE A 16 6.61 2.68 -5.14
C ILE A 16 5.74 2.25 -3.95
N ALA A 17 5.86 0.99 -3.55
CA ALA A 17 5.23 0.43 -2.35
C ALA A 17 6.19 0.44 -1.17
N ALA A 18 5.66 0.42 0.07
CA ALA A 18 6.45 0.42 1.29
C ALA A 18 7.46 1.58 1.41
N HIS A 19 7.07 2.76 0.92
CA HIS A 19 7.79 3.99 1.19
C HIS A 19 7.70 4.31 2.70
N PRO A 20 8.74 4.91 3.33
CA PRO A 20 8.67 5.39 4.71
C PRO A 20 7.45 6.29 4.94
N GLY A 21 6.75 6.08 6.05
CA GLY A 21 5.48 6.74 6.37
C GLY A 21 4.24 6.04 5.79
N CYS A 22 4.38 5.07 4.88
CA CYS A 22 3.24 4.37 4.29
C CYS A 22 2.93 3.03 4.97
N THR A 23 1.66 2.87 5.29
CA THR A 23 1.03 1.67 5.81
C THR A 23 0.34 0.88 4.69
N ILE A 24 -0.19 -0.30 5.02
CA ILE A 24 -1.02 -1.08 4.10
C ILE A 24 -2.27 -0.31 3.65
N ARG A 25 -2.85 0.52 4.53
CA ARG A 25 -4.04 1.31 4.23
C ARG A 25 -3.76 2.36 3.16
N ASP A 26 -2.59 2.98 3.19
CA ASP A 26 -2.19 3.95 2.16
C ASP A 26 -2.08 3.29 0.78
N MET A 27 -1.65 2.02 0.72
CA MET A 27 -1.64 1.26 -0.53
C MET A 27 -3.06 0.97 -1.05
N GLU A 28 -4.01 0.71 -0.16
CA GLU A 28 -5.42 0.51 -0.54
C GLU A 28 -6.06 1.80 -1.06
N GLU A 29 -5.77 2.92 -0.40
CA GLU A 29 -6.22 4.26 -0.82
C GLU A 29 -5.60 4.64 -2.17
N LEU A 30 -4.32 4.37 -2.37
CA LEU A 30 -3.64 4.55 -3.65
C LEU A 30 -4.24 3.65 -4.75
N LYS A 31 -4.49 2.35 -4.47
CA LYS A 31 -5.16 1.44 -5.42
C LYS A 31 -6.51 1.98 -5.86
N ARG A 32 -7.30 2.48 -4.90
CA ARG A 32 -8.61 3.07 -5.16
C ARG A 32 -8.48 4.30 -6.06
N PHE A 33 -7.55 5.20 -5.74
CA PHE A 33 -7.29 6.40 -6.52
C PHE A 33 -6.91 6.07 -7.96
N ILE A 34 -5.98 5.15 -8.17
CA ILE A 34 -5.53 4.73 -9.52
C ILE A 34 -6.70 4.16 -10.32
N ARG A 35 -7.50 3.27 -9.71
CA ARG A 35 -8.65 2.68 -10.37
C ARG A 35 -9.70 3.72 -10.77
N GLU A 36 -10.03 4.64 -9.87
CA GLU A 36 -11.11 5.61 -10.09
C GLU A 36 -10.70 6.75 -11.03
N LYS A 37 -9.45 7.22 -10.93
CA LYS A 37 -8.98 8.39 -11.67
C LYS A 37 -8.21 8.03 -12.94
N MET A 38 -7.39 6.99 -12.89
CA MET A 38 -6.54 6.59 -14.02
C MET A 38 -7.11 5.39 -14.80
N ARG A 39 -8.11 4.69 -14.25
CA ARG A 39 -8.83 3.59 -14.90
C ARG A 39 -7.92 2.47 -15.44
N TYR A 40 -6.78 2.23 -14.79
CA TYR A 40 -5.90 1.12 -15.10
C TYR A 40 -5.46 0.39 -13.83
N ASN A 41 -4.92 -0.82 -13.98
CA ASN A 41 -4.31 -1.57 -12.89
C ASN A 41 -2.78 -1.52 -13.04
N PRO A 42 -2.04 -1.04 -12.03
CA PRO A 42 -0.58 -0.99 -12.09
C PRO A 42 0.06 -2.35 -12.28
N GLU A 43 1.00 -2.42 -13.21
CA GLU A 43 1.91 -3.57 -13.35
C GLU A 43 3.32 -3.24 -12.86
N GLN A 44 3.71 -1.97 -13.00
CA GLN A 44 5.01 -1.44 -12.61
C GLN A 44 4.97 -0.89 -11.18
N VAL A 45 5.03 -1.80 -10.21
CA VAL A 45 5.13 -1.47 -8.79
C VAL A 45 6.45 -2.00 -8.22
N GLN A 46 7.26 -1.10 -7.67
CA GLN A 46 8.53 -1.43 -7.04
C GLN A 46 8.41 -1.29 -5.53
N ILE A 47 8.98 -2.24 -4.79
CA ILE A 47 9.14 -2.07 -3.35
C ILE A 47 10.26 -1.06 -3.15
N PHE A 48 10.04 -0.04 -2.32
CA PHE A 48 11.04 0.94 -1.95
C PHE A 48 12.35 0.25 -1.55
N THR A 49 13.47 0.70 -2.10
CA THR A 49 14.80 0.20 -1.75
C THR A 49 15.64 1.40 -1.33
N PRO A 50 16.11 1.43 -0.06
CA PRO A 50 16.92 2.55 0.43
C PRO A 50 18.12 2.75 -0.49
N SER A 51 18.15 3.90 -1.15
CA SER A 51 19.25 4.31 -2.02
C SER A 51 20.04 5.41 -1.30
N PRO A 52 21.38 5.33 -1.25
CA PRO A 52 22.20 6.34 -0.61
C PRO A 52 21.87 7.77 -1.08
N SER A 53 22.09 8.75 -0.22
CA SER A 53 21.91 10.17 -0.53
C SER A 53 20.47 10.58 -0.91
N THR A 54 19.46 9.84 -0.44
CA THR A 54 18.05 10.23 -0.59
C THR A 54 17.38 10.49 0.76
N LEU A 55 16.45 11.44 0.78
CA LEU A 55 15.71 11.80 1.98
C LEU A 55 14.88 10.63 2.51
N SER A 56 14.21 9.91 1.62
CA SER A 56 13.47 8.69 1.98
C SER A 56 14.37 7.63 2.62
N THR A 57 15.64 7.53 2.25
CA THR A 57 16.58 6.64 2.93
C THR A 57 16.88 7.12 4.35
N ALA A 58 17.09 8.42 4.54
CA ALA A 58 17.24 8.98 5.89
C ALA A 58 16.00 8.73 6.75
N MET A 59 14.80 9.02 6.22
CA MET A 59 13.52 8.71 6.85
C MET A 59 13.38 7.21 7.17
N TYR A 60 13.79 6.33 6.24
CA TYR A 60 13.76 4.89 6.45
C TYR A 60 14.61 4.48 7.64
N TYR A 61 15.85 4.99 7.76
CA TYR A 61 16.76 4.58 8.84
C TYR A 61 16.50 5.27 10.18
N THR A 62 16.05 6.52 10.16
CA THR A 62 15.78 7.30 11.37
C THR A 62 14.37 7.08 11.92
N GLU A 63 13.46 6.59 11.07
CA GLU A 63 12.03 6.46 11.39
C GLU A 63 11.42 7.80 11.83
N MET A 64 11.91 8.88 11.21
CA MET A 64 11.49 10.26 11.45
C MET A 64 11.08 10.94 10.14
N THR A 65 10.15 11.90 10.23
CA THR A 65 9.87 12.84 9.16
C THR A 65 11.10 13.69 8.86
N SER A 66 11.21 14.15 7.63
CA SER A 66 12.31 15.02 7.22
C SER A 66 12.13 16.48 7.66
N GLU A 67 10.89 16.90 7.88
CA GLU A 67 10.51 18.28 8.07
C GLU A 67 10.69 18.73 9.51
N ASN A 68 10.30 17.90 10.47
CA ASN A 68 10.29 18.25 11.89
C ASN A 68 10.82 17.15 12.83
N GLY A 69 11.17 15.96 12.30
CA GLY A 69 11.74 14.87 13.10
C GLY A 69 10.70 14.05 13.87
N ASP A 70 9.41 14.19 13.55
CA ASP A 70 8.34 13.41 14.15
C ASP A 70 8.49 11.93 13.77
N SER A 71 8.18 11.02 14.71
CA SER A 71 8.26 9.60 14.43
C SER A 71 7.27 9.17 13.35
N ILE A 72 7.73 8.34 12.41
CA ILE A 72 6.94 7.77 11.34
C ILE A 72 7.02 6.25 11.33
N PHE A 73 5.97 5.62 10.82
CA PHE A 73 5.97 4.20 10.56
C PHE A 73 6.89 3.86 9.38
N VAL A 74 7.77 2.87 9.56
CA VAL A 74 8.58 2.31 8.47
C VAL A 74 8.42 0.81 8.45
N GLU A 75 7.90 0.29 7.34
CA GLU A 75 7.75 -1.15 7.18
C GLU A 75 9.09 -1.82 6.81
N LYS A 76 9.64 -2.60 7.75
CA LYS A 76 10.94 -3.28 7.60
C LYS A 76 10.78 -4.73 7.13
N SER A 77 9.66 -5.38 7.44
CA SER A 77 9.44 -6.79 7.15
C SER A 77 9.33 -7.02 5.65
N SER A 78 10.22 -7.85 5.09
CA SER A 78 10.18 -8.21 3.67
C SER A 78 8.81 -8.76 3.24
N GLY A 79 8.15 -9.55 4.10
CA GLY A 79 6.82 -10.09 3.85
C GLY A 79 5.75 -9.00 3.78
N SER A 80 5.73 -8.08 4.75
CA SER A 80 4.77 -6.98 4.79
C SER A 80 4.99 -5.97 3.65
N ARG A 81 6.25 -5.68 3.29
CA ARG A 81 6.59 -4.84 2.12
C ARG A 81 6.11 -5.46 0.83
N LYS A 82 6.22 -6.78 0.71
CA LYS A 82 5.68 -7.52 -0.44
C LYS A 82 4.15 -7.45 -0.45
N ALA A 83 3.49 -7.62 0.69
CA ALA A 83 2.04 -7.48 0.79
C ALA A 83 1.57 -6.09 0.35
N GLN A 84 2.27 -5.02 0.74
CA GLN A 84 2.00 -3.65 0.27
C GLN A 84 2.07 -3.53 -1.26
N LYS A 85 3.09 -4.12 -1.89
CA LYS A 85 3.17 -4.18 -3.36
C LYS A 85 2.02 -4.98 -3.97
N GLU A 86 1.69 -6.13 -3.38
CA GLU A 86 0.62 -7.01 -3.84
C GLU A 86 -0.74 -6.29 -3.85
N VAL A 87 -1.02 -5.43 -2.87
CA VAL A 87 -2.22 -4.58 -2.86
C VAL A 87 -2.36 -3.79 -4.17
N LEU A 88 -1.30 -3.14 -4.64
CA LEU A 88 -1.36 -2.33 -5.86
C LEU A 88 -1.45 -3.17 -7.14
N THR A 89 -0.84 -4.36 -7.17
CA THR A 89 -0.80 -5.21 -8.37
C THR A 89 -1.95 -6.21 -8.49
N GLU A 90 -2.61 -6.55 -7.37
CA GLU A 90 -3.66 -7.56 -7.33
C GLU A 90 -4.84 -7.15 -8.23
N ARG A 91 -5.06 -7.94 -9.28
CA ARG A 91 -6.27 -7.87 -10.10
C ARG A 91 -7.38 -8.62 -9.37
N ARG A 92 -8.26 -7.90 -8.67
CA ARG A 92 -9.51 -8.52 -8.24
C ARG A 92 -10.30 -8.90 -9.49
N THR A 93 -10.42 -10.20 -9.76
CA THR A 93 -11.53 -10.68 -10.58
C THR A 93 -12.81 -10.18 -9.94
N LEU A 94 -13.81 -9.79 -10.73
CA LEU A 94 -15.09 -9.27 -10.21
C LEU A 94 -15.90 -10.33 -9.44
N GLU A 95 -15.32 -11.49 -9.13
CA GLU A 95 -15.95 -12.56 -8.36
C GLU A 95 -15.51 -12.46 -6.90
N GLY A 96 -16.41 -11.94 -6.08
CA GLY A 96 -16.16 -11.57 -4.70
C GLY A 96 -15.76 -12.72 -3.78
N LYS A 97 -14.92 -12.38 -2.79
CA LYS A 97 -14.96 -12.98 -1.46
C LYS A 97 -15.00 -11.87 -0.42
N PRO A 98 -15.88 -11.95 0.60
CA PRO A 98 -16.01 -10.90 1.59
C PRO A 98 -14.75 -10.82 2.46
N HIS A 99 -14.29 -9.60 2.68
CA HIS A 99 -13.25 -9.25 3.63
C HIS A 99 -13.72 -9.65 5.04
N LYS A 100 -13.00 -10.53 5.73
CA LYS A 100 -13.31 -10.86 7.13
C LYS A 100 -12.98 -9.65 8.00
N ASP A 101 -14.00 -9.05 8.60
CA ASP A 101 -13.86 -8.05 9.64
C ASP A 101 -13.11 -8.65 10.84
N ILE A 102 -11.88 -8.21 11.07
CA ILE A 102 -11.13 -8.48 12.31
C ILE A 102 -11.65 -7.51 13.37
N ARG A 103 -12.81 -7.80 13.96
CA ARG A 103 -13.27 -7.21 15.22
C ARG A 103 -14.01 -8.26 16.06
N SER A 104 -13.67 -8.30 17.35
CA SER A 104 -14.19 -9.15 18.43
C SER A 104 -13.49 -10.50 18.69
N THR A 105 -12.27 -10.46 19.23
CA THR A 105 -11.85 -11.45 20.23
C THR A 105 -12.15 -10.86 21.61
N GLY A 106 -13.40 -11.01 22.03
CA GLY A 106 -13.86 -10.62 23.36
C GLY A 106 -14.76 -11.70 23.92
N SER A 107 -14.37 -12.23 25.08
CA SER A 107 -15.15 -13.06 26.02
C SER A 107 -15.34 -14.54 25.69
N LYS A 108 -14.66 -15.39 26.48
CA LYS A 108 -15.25 -16.64 26.99
C LYS A 108 -15.04 -16.70 28.49
N GLY A 109 -16.03 -16.22 29.23
CA GLY A 109 -16.26 -16.60 30.62
C GLY A 109 -16.56 -18.10 30.69
N HIS A 110 -15.85 -18.80 31.55
CA HIS A 110 -16.01 -20.22 31.84
C HIS A 110 -16.85 -20.31 33.12
N ASP A 111 -18.13 -20.63 33.00
CA ASP A 111 -18.93 -21.08 34.14
C ASP A 111 -19.83 -22.23 33.69
N ARG A 112 -19.57 -23.42 34.23
CA ARG A 112 -20.44 -24.58 34.16
C ARG A 112 -20.34 -25.33 35.49
N GLN A 113 -21.34 -25.03 36.32
CA GLN A 113 -22.04 -25.90 37.27
C GLN A 113 -21.46 -27.30 37.45
N ARG A 114 -21.01 -27.56 38.68
CA ARG A 114 -20.86 -28.91 39.25
C ARG A 114 -22.20 -29.32 39.84
N HIS A 115 -22.69 -30.48 39.41
CA HIS A 115 -23.45 -31.40 40.25
C HIS A 115 -22.46 -32.26 41.05
#